data_AF-A0A3D2FV49-F1
#
_entry.id   AF-A0A3D2FV49-F1
#
_cell.length_a   1.000
_cell.length_b   1.000
_cell.length_c   1.000
_cell.angle_alpha   90.00
_cell.angle_beta   90.00
_cell.angle_gamma   90.00
#
_symmetry.space_group_name_H-M   'P 1'
#
loop_
_entity.id
_entity.type
_entity.pdbx_description
1 polymer ?
#
loop_
_entity_poly.entity_id
_entity_poly.type
_entity_poly.pdbx_seq_one_letter_code
_entity_poly.pdbx_strand_id
1 'polypeptide(L)'
;LFDGMTYDGLGLRTSYRASLADRRPVTGRIADKIWMFGGLGARGFTLAPLLGEMLAAQILNRPVPLPRDQRAGVAAARYLSQNTS
;
A
#
# COMPACT_ATOMS: atom_id res chain seq x y z
N LEU A 1 20.61 -24.69 24.81
CA LEU A 1 20.36 -23.24 25.04
C LEU A 1 18.87 -22.89 25.08
N PHE A 2 17.96 -23.69 24.53
CA PHE A 2 16.51 -23.44 24.58
C PHE A 2 15.70 -24.72 24.86
N ASP A 3 16.22 -25.59 25.73
CA ASP A 3 15.48 -26.78 26.15
C ASP A 3 14.47 -26.38 27.24
N GLY A 4 13.17 -26.61 27.00
CA GLY A 4 12.10 -26.33 27.95
C GLY A 4 11.35 -24.98 27.83
N MET A 5 11.67 -24.10 26.88
CA MET A 5 10.84 -22.89 26.64
C MET A 5 9.67 -23.20 25.70
N THR A 6 8.44 -23.01 26.19
CA THR A 6 7.23 -23.00 25.36
C THR A 6 7.23 -21.74 24.48
N TYR A 7 6.87 -21.88 23.20
CA TYR A 7 6.96 -20.81 22.19
C TYR A 7 6.18 -19.53 22.55
N ASP A 8 5.20 -19.64 23.45
CA ASP A 8 4.32 -18.55 23.88
C ASP A 8 5.05 -17.45 24.70
N GLY A 9 6.25 -17.73 25.23
CA GLY A 9 7.02 -16.78 26.05
C GLY A 9 8.08 -15.95 25.32
N LEU A 10 8.31 -16.20 24.03
CA LEU A 10 9.42 -15.59 23.27
C LEU A 10 9.09 -14.22 22.67
N GLY A 11 7.85 -13.73 22.81
CA GLY A 11 7.42 -12.45 22.23
C GLY A 11 7.45 -12.43 20.69
N LEU A 12 7.40 -13.60 20.05
CA LEU A 12 7.47 -13.73 18.59
C LEU A 12 6.13 -13.37 17.97
N ARG A 13 6.19 -12.78 16.77
CA ARG A 13 5.01 -12.42 16.00
C ARG A 13 5.17 -12.86 14.56
N THR A 14 4.25 -13.71 14.11
CA THR A 14 4.08 -14.00 12.67
C THR A 14 3.14 -12.99 12.02
N SER A 15 3.33 -12.75 10.72
CA SER A 15 2.53 -11.76 10.01
C SER A 15 2.44 -12.03 8.54
N TYR A 16 1.26 -11.79 7.97
CA TYR A 16 1.11 -11.68 6.54
C TYR A 16 1.27 -10.22 6.08
N ARG A 17 1.89 -10.01 4.92
CA ARG A 17 2.08 -8.69 4.32
C ARG A 17 1.50 -8.70 2.92
N ALA A 18 0.61 -7.76 2.63
CA ALA A 18 0.15 -7.51 1.28
C ALA A 18 1.30 -6.91 0.45
N SER A 19 1.87 -7.72 -0.45
CA SER A 19 2.94 -7.32 -1.36
C SER A 19 2.47 -7.56 -2.79
N LEU A 20 2.86 -6.68 -3.72
CA LEU A 20 2.54 -6.79 -5.13
C LEU A 20 3.73 -7.35 -5.93
N ALA A 21 3.47 -7.87 -7.12
CA ALA A 21 4.47 -8.49 -7.98
C ALA A 21 5.68 -7.58 -8.27
N ASP A 22 5.44 -6.28 -8.48
CA ASP A 22 6.48 -5.29 -8.73
C ASP A 22 7.03 -4.63 -7.45
N ARG A 23 6.57 -5.10 -6.28
CA ARG A 23 6.97 -4.64 -4.94
C ARG A 23 6.74 -3.15 -4.68
N ARG A 24 5.91 -2.47 -5.48
CA ARG A 24 5.52 -1.07 -5.28
C ARG A 24 4.13 -1.02 -4.63
N PRO A 25 3.90 -0.10 -3.68
CA PRO A 25 2.56 0.08 -3.13
C PRO A 25 1.59 0.56 -4.21
N VAL A 26 0.31 0.35 -3.98
CA VAL A 26 -0.75 0.75 -4.89
C VAL A 26 -1.73 1.67 -4.18
N THR A 27 -2.05 2.78 -4.83
CA THR A 27 -3.00 3.76 -4.33
C THR A 27 -3.70 4.51 -5.46
N GLY A 28 -4.95 4.89 -5.23
CA GLY A 28 -5.75 5.68 -6.17
C GLY A 28 -7.15 5.13 -6.40
N ARG A 29 -7.92 5.81 -7.25
CA ARG A 29 -9.31 5.46 -7.55
C ARG A 29 -9.39 4.21 -8.43
N ILE A 30 -10.31 3.31 -8.12
CA ILE A 30 -10.57 2.07 -8.89
C ILE A 30 -11.98 1.99 -9.47
N ALA A 31 -12.95 2.73 -8.91
CA ALA A 31 -14.29 2.90 -9.46
C ALA A 31 -14.90 4.22 -8.92
N ASP A 32 -16.16 4.53 -9.28
CA ASP A 32 -16.83 5.70 -8.72
C ASP A 32 -16.89 5.61 -7.19
N LYS A 33 -16.33 6.62 -6.51
CA LYS A 33 -16.20 6.70 -5.05
C LYS A 33 -15.49 5.51 -4.37
N ILE A 34 -14.82 4.64 -5.13
CA ILE A 34 -14.03 3.52 -4.58
C ILE A 34 -12.54 3.77 -4.81
N TRP A 35 -11.77 3.68 -3.72
CA TRP A 35 -10.35 3.97 -3.67
C TRP A 35 -9.57 2.80 -3.09
N MET A 36 -8.34 2.61 -3.58
CA MET A 36 -7.42 1.56 -3.13
C MET A 36 -6.26 2.19 -2.36
N PHE A 37 -5.80 1.50 -1.31
CA PHE A 37 -4.57 1.81 -0.58
C PHE A 37 -3.96 0.52 -0.02
N GLY A 38 -2.83 0.07 -0.57
CA GLY A 38 -2.27 -1.22 -0.17
C GLY A 38 -0.96 -1.58 -0.85
N GLY A 39 -0.61 -2.86 -0.80
CA GLY A 39 0.64 -3.34 -1.40
C GLY A 39 1.92 -2.82 -0.74
N LEU A 40 1.82 -2.30 0.49
CA LEU A 40 2.91 -1.63 1.20
C LEU A 40 4.07 -2.57 1.58
N GLY A 41 3.83 -3.89 1.57
CA GLY A 41 4.85 -4.90 1.88
C GLY A 41 5.58 -4.63 3.19
N ALA A 42 6.92 -4.68 3.14
CA ALA A 42 7.79 -4.43 4.29
C ALA A 42 8.02 -2.95 4.64
N ARG A 43 7.48 -2.03 3.84
CA ARG A 43 7.82 -0.59 3.84
C ARG A 43 6.63 0.28 4.23
N GLY A 44 5.61 -0.31 4.86
CA GLY A 44 4.39 0.39 5.26
C GLY A 44 4.65 1.57 6.17
N PHE A 45 5.46 1.41 7.23
CA PHE A 45 5.77 2.52 8.13
C PHE A 45 6.43 3.72 7.44
N THR A 46 7.29 3.47 6.46
CA THR A 46 8.00 4.53 5.74
C THR A 46 7.12 5.21 4.69
N LEU A 47 6.30 4.44 3.96
CA LEU A 47 5.57 4.96 2.79
C LEU A 47 4.12 5.33 3.09
N ALA A 48 3.49 4.74 4.11
CA ALA A 48 2.07 4.95 4.37
C ALA A 48 1.70 6.43 4.66
N PRO A 49 2.48 7.21 5.42
CA PRO A 49 2.12 8.62 5.68
C PRO A 49 2.04 9.45 4.40
N LEU A 50 3.11 9.44 3.60
CA LEU A 50 3.20 10.20 2.34
C LEU A 50 2.11 9.77 1.34
N LEU A 51 1.92 8.46 1.16
CA LEU A 51 0.94 7.95 0.20
C LEU A 51 -0.50 8.12 0.70
N GLY A 52 -0.72 8.14 2.02
CA GLY A 52 -2.00 8.44 2.65
C GLY A 52 -2.40 9.91 2.47
N GLU A 53 -1.47 10.85 2.67
CA GLU A 53 -1.69 12.26 2.38
C GLU A 53 -2.02 12.49 0.90
N MET A 54 -1.26 11.85 0.01
CA MET A 54 -1.57 11.88 -1.42
C MET A 54 -2.97 11.36 -1.73
N LEU A 55 -3.37 10.23 -1.15
CA LEU A 55 -4.70 9.66 -1.38
C LEU A 55 -5.80 10.58 -0.87
N ALA A 56 -5.64 11.13 0.34
CA ALA A 56 -6.57 12.10 0.90
C ALA A 56 -6.68 13.35 0.01
N ALA A 57 -5.56 13.87 -0.48
CA ALA A 57 -5.56 14.99 -1.42
C ALA A 57 -6.32 14.66 -2.71
N GLN A 58 -6.16 13.45 -3.25
CA GLN A 58 -6.92 13.01 -4.44
C GLN A 58 -8.43 12.90 -4.17
N ILE A 59 -8.82 12.32 -3.03
CA ILE A 59 -10.24 12.19 -2.63
C ILE A 59 -10.88 13.56 -2.47
N LEU A 60 -10.16 14.51 -1.87
CA LEU A 60 -10.64 15.87 -1.58
C LEU A 60 -10.44 16.85 -2.75
N ASN A 61 -9.97 16.38 -3.90
CA ASN A 61 -9.63 17.21 -5.07
C ASN A 61 -8.68 18.39 -4.73
N ARG A 62 -7.61 18.10 -3.99
CA ARG A 62 -6.56 19.04 -3.58
C ARG A 62 -5.25 18.79 -4.34
N PRO A 63 -4.33 19.77 -4.36
CA PRO A 63 -2.99 19.55 -4.88
C PRO A 63 -2.29 18.36 -4.21
N VAL A 64 -1.61 17.54 -5.01
CA VAL A 64 -0.98 16.30 -4.55
C VAL A 64 0.51 16.53 -4.29
N PRO A 65 1.09 16.06 -3.16
CA PRO A 65 2.48 16.34 -2.77
C PRO A 65 3.55 15.51 -3.50
N LEU A 66 3.20 14.82 -4.60
CA LEU A 66 4.15 14.03 -5.40
C LEU A 66 4.15 14.43 -6.88
N PRO A 67 5.35 14.49 -7.51
CA PRO A 67 5.51 14.60 -8.96
C PRO A 67 4.77 13.51 -9.74
N ARG A 68 4.34 13.83 -10.96
CA ARG A 68 3.55 12.92 -11.82
C ARG A 68 4.22 11.56 -12.04
N ASP A 69 5.52 11.53 -12.31
CA ASP A 69 6.24 10.29 -12.63
C ASP A 69 6.31 9.35 -11.42
N GLN A 70 6.53 9.90 -10.23
CA GLN A 70 6.50 9.13 -8.99
C GLN A 70 5.10 8.58 -8.71
N ARG A 71 4.05 9.37 -8.99
CA ARG A 71 2.66 8.92 -8.85
C ARG A 71 2.30 7.79 -9.80
N ALA A 72 2.81 7.80 -11.03
CA ALA A 72 2.58 6.73 -11.99
C ALA A 72 3.08 5.37 -11.46
N GLY A 73 4.19 5.37 -10.73
CA GLY A 73 4.76 4.16 -10.12
C GLY A 73 3.93 3.54 -9.00
N VAL A 74 2.98 4.28 -8.42
CA VAL A 74 2.11 3.81 -7.33
C VAL A 74 0.63 3.82 -7.71
N ALA A 75 0.28 4.26 -8.92
CA ALA A 75 -1.10 4.39 -9.37
C ALA A 75 -1.83 3.04 -9.42
N ALA A 76 -3.09 3.04 -8.99
CA ALA A 76 -4.00 1.89 -9.08
C ALA A 76 -4.22 1.41 -10.52
N ALA A 77 -4.11 2.31 -11.50
CA ALA A 77 -4.22 2.01 -12.93
C ALA A 77 -3.29 0.88 -13.42
N ARG A 78 -2.17 0.62 -12.73
CA ARG A 78 -1.27 -0.51 -13.04
C ARG A 78 -1.94 -1.89 -12.91
N TYR A 79 -3.04 -1.98 -12.18
CA TYR A 79 -3.75 -3.24 -11.88
C TYR A 79 -5.22 -3.25 -12.34
N LEU A 80 -5.68 -2.18 -12.98
CA LEU A 80 -7.04 -2.14 -13.54
C LEU A 80 -7.01 -2.80 -14.92
N SER A 81 -7.80 -3.85 -15.11
CA SER A 81 -8.01 -4.42 -16.44
C SER A 81 -8.76 -3.42 -17.31
N GLN A 82 -8.29 -3.21 -18.54
CA GLN A 82 -9.01 -2.42 -19.54
C GLN A 82 -10.17 -3.20 -20.14
N ASN A 83 -11.18 -3.51 -19.32
CA ASN A 83 -12.46 -4.01 -19.82
C ASN A 83 -13.51 -2.92 -19.62
N THR A 84 -13.48 -1.95 -20.53
CA THR A 84 -14.62 -1.09 -20.80
C THR A 84 -15.26 -1.63 -22.08
N SER A 85 -16.39 -2.32 -21.92
CA SER A 85 -17.32 -2.61 -23.03
C SER A 85 -18.00 -1.33 -23.51
#